data_AF-A0A495MJZ6-F1
#
_entry.id   AF-A0A495MJZ6-F1
#
_cell.length_a   1.000
_cell.length_b   1.000
_cell.length_c   1.000
_cell.angle_alpha   90.00
_cell.angle_beta   90.00
_cell.angle_gamma   90.00
#
_symmetry.space_group_name_H-M   'P 1'
#
loop_
_entity.id
_entity.type
_entity.pdbx_description
1 polymer ?
#
loop_
_entity_poly.entity_id
_entity_poly.type
_entity_poly.pdbx_seq_one_letter_code
_entity_poly.pdbx_strand_id
1 'polypeptide(L)'
;MKNVTFLNPEFFWLFVLIPIAIAWQIWKGKKQASLKVSSLKGFKAKPSVLAKLKPLLFVFRILALSFLIVALARPQSVDISNKTNITNGIDIVMSIDVSGSMLTRDLKPNRLEALKRVASDFVEARPNDRIGLVVYAAESYTKTPVTSDKAVVLDALNSVKYDQLLQDGTGIGMGLATAVNRLKDSKAKSKVIILLTDGVNNSGFIDPRMASDIAREYGIKVYTIGIGTTGMAESPYAIGPNGEFVYRMMQVEIDEQLMKEIARNTDGRYFRAKNNQSLKAIYDEINKLETTEIEEQKFYNYDERFRPFAIAAGLLLLLEVLLKNTVFRSFI
;
A
#
# COMPACT_ATOMS: atom_id res chain seq x y z
N MET A 1 19.98 7.60 18.54
CA MET A 1 20.47 8.24 17.31
C MET A 1 20.71 7.15 16.27
N LYS A 2 19.68 6.78 15.50
CA LYS A 2 19.80 5.79 14.42
C LYS A 2 19.78 6.57 13.10
N ASN A 3 20.75 6.30 12.22
CA ASN A 3 20.91 6.83 10.85
C ASN A 3 21.25 8.33 10.70
N VAL A 4 22.36 8.77 11.28
CA VAL A 4 22.98 10.06 10.90
C VAL A 4 23.94 9.81 9.73
N THR A 5 23.67 10.45 8.60
CA THR A 5 24.54 10.44 7.41
C THR A 5 25.09 11.85 7.17
N PHE A 6 26.33 11.95 6.69
CA PHE A 6 26.91 13.22 6.28
C PHE A 6 26.70 13.40 4.77
N LEU A 7 26.11 14.52 4.36
CA LEU A 7 25.89 14.79 2.94
C LEU A 7 27.22 14.99 2.21
N ASN A 8 28.16 15.70 2.85
CA ASN A 8 29.44 16.08 2.25
C ASN A 8 30.60 15.64 3.15
N PRO A 9 30.94 14.34 3.20
CA PRO A 9 32.04 13.83 4.03
C PRO A 9 33.41 14.38 3.60
N GLU A 10 33.53 14.91 2.39
CA GLU A 10 34.74 15.50 1.83
C GLU A 10 35.29 16.67 2.68
N PHE A 11 34.42 17.39 3.39
CA PHE A 11 34.86 18.49 4.25
C PHE A 11 35.69 18.02 5.45
N PHE A 12 35.66 16.73 5.81
CA PHE A 12 36.54 16.21 6.86
C PHE A 12 38.03 16.34 6.51
N TRP A 13 38.40 16.46 5.23
CA TRP A 13 39.78 16.75 4.83
C TRP A 13 40.30 18.09 5.37
N LEU A 14 39.41 19.05 5.67
CA LEU A 14 39.79 20.32 6.29
C LEU A 14 40.35 20.15 7.72
N PHE A 15 40.16 18.99 8.37
CA PHE A 15 40.82 18.70 9.65
C PHE A 15 42.34 18.70 9.54
N VAL A 16 42.91 18.47 8.35
CA VAL A 16 44.36 18.55 8.10
C VAL A 16 44.89 19.98 8.29
N LEU A 17 44.05 21.01 8.20
CA LEU A 17 44.46 22.39 8.48
C LEU A 17 44.71 22.66 9.97
N ILE A 18 44.12 21.86 10.87
CA ILE A 18 44.31 22.01 12.33
C ILE A 18 45.76 21.78 12.75
N PRO A 19 46.42 20.65 12.42
CA PRO A 19 47.82 20.45 12.78
C PRO A 19 48.75 21.47 12.12
N ILE A 20 48.43 21.95 10.90
CA ILE A 20 49.18 23.03 10.25
C ILE A 20 49.05 24.34 11.04
N ALA A 21 47.85 24.69 11.48
CA ALA A 21 47.62 25.88 12.30
C ALA A 21 48.33 25.79 13.66
N ILE A 22 48.36 24.60 14.29
CA ILE A 22 49.11 24.33 15.53
C ILE A 22 50.62 24.50 15.30
N ALA A 23 51.17 23.89 14.25
CA ALA A 23 52.58 24.00 13.91
C ALA A 23 52.98 25.46 13.63
N TRP A 24 52.15 26.20 12.89
CA TRP A 24 52.35 27.63 12.62
C TRP A 24 52.33 28.47 13.90
N GLN A 25 51.38 28.20 14.81
CA GLN A 25 51.28 28.90 16.09
C GLN A 25 52.54 28.70 16.94
N ILE A 26 53.05 27.47 17.02
CA ILE A 26 54.29 27.12 17.74
C ILE A 26 55.49 27.80 17.08
N TRP A 27 55.56 27.82 15.76
CA TRP A 27 56.66 28.46 15.03
C TRP A 27 56.65 29.98 15.18
N LYS A 28 55.47 30.62 15.15
CA LYS A 28 55.31 32.06 15.38
C LYS A 28 55.61 32.45 16.82
N GLY A 29 55.32 31.59 17.79
CA GLY A 29 55.71 31.77 19.20
C GLY A 29 57.23 31.90 19.38
N LYS A 30 58.03 31.22 18.54
CA LYS A 30 59.50 31.33 18.54
C LYS A 30 60.03 32.61 17.88
N LYS A 31 59.19 33.34 17.13
CA LYS A 31 59.55 34.56 16.38
C LYS A 31 58.94 35.85 16.95
N GLN A 32 58.49 35.85 18.21
CA GLN A 32 58.02 37.10 18.82
C GLN A 32 59.18 38.12 18.87
N ALA A 33 58.89 39.35 18.44
CA ALA A 33 59.85 40.45 18.44
C ALA A 33 60.41 40.64 19.85
N SER A 34 61.68 40.27 20.04
CA SER A 34 62.38 40.52 21.28
C SER A 34 62.83 41.98 21.28
N LEU A 35 62.21 42.78 22.13
CA LEU A 35 62.72 44.11 22.42
C LEU A 35 64.00 43.95 23.25
N LYS A 36 65.13 44.36 22.67
CA LYS A 36 66.40 44.42 23.40
C LYS A 36 66.35 45.63 24.33
N VAL A 37 66.30 45.40 25.64
CA VAL A 37 66.28 46.45 26.66
C VAL A 37 67.50 46.28 27.56
N SER A 38 68.20 47.38 27.88
CA SER A 38 69.48 47.37 28.60
C SER A 38 69.41 46.92 30.07
N SER A 39 68.22 46.76 30.66
CA SER A 39 68.06 46.25 32.02
C SER A 39 66.71 45.55 32.24
N LEU A 40 66.76 44.32 32.77
CA LEU A 40 65.58 43.51 33.10
C LEU A 40 65.09 43.72 34.54
N LYS A 41 65.72 44.60 35.33
CA LYS A 41 65.39 44.81 36.76
C LYS A 41 63.95 45.29 37.00
N GLY A 42 63.37 46.06 36.07
CA GLY A 42 61.98 46.54 36.14
C GLY A 42 60.91 45.54 35.65
N PHE A 43 61.32 44.41 35.07
CA PHE A 43 60.42 43.41 34.46
C PHE A 43 60.34 42.09 35.23
N LYS A 44 60.83 42.03 36.48
CA LYS A 44 60.59 40.91 37.40
C LYS A 44 59.14 40.92 37.90
N ALA A 45 58.17 40.86 37.00
CA ALA A 45 56.77 40.65 37.34
C ALA A 45 56.50 39.15 37.51
N LYS A 46 55.74 38.77 38.56
CA LYS A 46 55.22 37.42 38.72
C LYS A 46 54.48 37.02 37.43
N PRO A 47 54.59 35.77 36.94
CA PRO A 47 53.87 35.35 35.76
C PRO A 47 52.38 35.55 36.00
N SER A 48 51.80 36.53 35.32
CA SER A 48 50.37 36.84 35.45
C SER A 48 49.58 35.59 35.05
N VAL A 49 48.59 35.22 35.87
CA VAL A 49 47.67 34.10 35.58
C VAL A 49 47.04 34.28 34.20
N LEU A 50 46.77 35.53 33.80
CA LEU A 50 46.28 35.90 32.48
C LEU A 50 47.28 35.54 31.35
N ALA A 51 48.58 35.73 31.55
CA ALA A 51 49.57 35.36 30.54
C ALA A 51 49.62 33.83 30.28
N LYS A 52 49.37 33.03 31.32
CA LYS A 52 49.25 31.56 31.21
C LYS A 52 47.96 31.10 30.54
N LEU A 53 46.89 31.90 30.59
CA LEU A 53 45.60 31.60 29.96
C LEU A 53 45.53 32.02 28.48
N LYS A 54 46.51 32.76 27.97
CA LYS A 54 46.57 33.17 26.55
C LYS A 54 46.48 32.00 25.54
N PRO A 55 47.07 30.80 25.77
CA PRO A 55 46.90 29.64 24.89
C PRO A 55 45.46 29.12 24.83
N LEU A 56 44.63 29.41 25.83
CA LEU A 56 43.22 28.99 25.87
C LEU A 56 42.41 29.62 24.72
N LEU A 57 42.75 30.84 24.30
CA LEU A 57 42.16 31.47 23.11
C LEU A 57 42.41 30.65 21.84
N PHE A 58 43.60 30.06 21.73
CA PHE A 58 43.94 29.21 20.60
C PHE A 58 43.19 27.87 20.64
N VAL A 59 42.96 27.32 21.83
CA VAL A 59 42.10 26.13 22.01
C VAL A 59 40.66 26.42 21.59
N PHE A 60 40.11 27.58 21.99
CA PHE A 60 38.77 28.00 21.53
C PHE A 60 38.69 28.15 20.02
N ARG A 61 39.74 28.71 19.39
CA ARG A 61 39.82 28.82 17.93
C ARG A 61 39.83 27.45 17.24
N ILE A 62 40.61 26.49 17.76
CA ILE A 62 40.64 25.12 17.22
C ILE A 62 39.30 24.43 17.39
N LEU A 63 38.67 24.54 18.57
CA LEU A 63 37.35 23.96 18.82
C LEU A 63 36.28 24.57 17.91
N ALA A 64 36.31 25.90 17.72
CA ALA A 64 35.40 26.57 16.79
C ALA A 64 35.59 26.08 15.35
N LEU A 65 36.85 25.94 14.91
CA LEU A 65 37.17 25.41 13.58
C LEU A 65 36.67 23.97 13.41
N SER A 66 36.87 23.10 14.40
CA SER A 66 36.37 21.72 14.39
C SER A 66 34.85 21.66 14.29
N PHE A 67 34.12 22.46 15.06
CA PHE A 67 32.66 22.51 14.97
C PHE A 67 32.14 23.07 13.64
N LEU A 68 32.87 24.02 13.06
CA LEU A 68 32.54 24.57 11.74
C LEU A 68 32.76 23.53 10.63
N ILE A 69 33.83 22.74 10.70
CA ILE A 69 34.08 21.63 9.77
C ILE A 69 32.97 20.58 9.86
N VAL A 70 32.54 20.21 11.08
CA VAL A 70 31.42 19.27 11.29
C VAL A 70 30.11 19.86 10.76
N ALA A 71 29.87 21.15 10.93
CA ALA A 71 28.69 21.82 10.37
C ALA A 71 28.70 21.82 8.82
N LEU A 72 29.86 22.05 8.19
CA LEU A 72 30.04 21.99 6.73
C LEU A 72 29.83 20.59 6.16
N ALA A 73 30.20 19.56 6.91
CA ALA A 73 29.92 18.17 6.54
C ALA A 73 28.41 17.85 6.50
N ARG A 74 27.55 18.77 6.97
CA ARG A 74 26.08 18.70 7.00
C ARG A 74 25.58 17.34 7.53
N PRO A 75 25.63 17.12 8.85
CA PRO A 75 24.99 15.96 9.45
C PRO A 75 23.48 16.02 9.19
N GLN A 76 22.93 14.95 8.64
CA GLN A 76 21.52 14.80 8.34
C GLN A 76 21.01 13.50 8.98
N SER A 77 19.80 13.54 9.52
CA SER A 77 19.05 12.33 9.86
C SER A 77 18.12 12.00 8.70
N VAL A 78 18.21 10.77 8.21
CA VAL A 78 17.34 10.26 7.14
C VAL A 78 16.20 9.48 7.77
N ASP A 79 15.01 10.06 7.73
CA ASP A 79 13.79 9.35 8.08
C ASP A 79 13.14 8.85 6.79
N ILE A 80 13.09 7.52 6.66
CA ILE A 80 12.41 6.86 5.55
C ILE A 80 10.94 6.79 5.92
N SER A 81 10.12 7.66 5.34
CA SER A 81 8.67 7.57 5.45
C SER A 81 8.18 6.69 4.30
N ASN A 82 7.89 5.42 4.61
CA ASN A 82 7.16 4.55 3.71
C ASN A 82 5.70 5.02 3.69
N LYS A 83 5.36 5.99 2.85
CA LYS A 83 3.96 6.20 2.47
C LYS A 83 3.66 5.23 1.34
N THR A 84 3.09 4.08 1.68
CA THR A 84 2.46 3.19 0.72
C THR A 84 1.29 3.95 0.09
N ASN A 85 1.52 4.61 -1.04
CA ASN A 85 0.42 5.03 -1.89
C ASN A 85 -0.22 3.75 -2.41
N ILE A 86 -1.42 3.44 -1.93
CA ILE A 86 -2.19 2.26 -2.34
C ILE A 86 -2.43 2.40 -3.84
N THR A 87 -1.68 1.64 -4.64
CA THR A 87 -1.84 1.62 -6.09
C THR A 87 -3.01 0.74 -6.50
N ASN A 88 -3.83 1.30 -7.38
CA ASN A 88 -4.73 0.66 -8.35
C ASN A 88 -5.14 -0.79 -8.00
N GLY A 89 -6.00 -0.93 -6.99
CA GLY A 89 -6.76 -2.15 -6.78
C GLY A 89 -7.48 -2.59 -8.05
N ILE A 90 -7.76 -3.89 -8.13
CA ILE A 90 -8.52 -4.46 -9.22
C ILE A 90 -10.00 -4.15 -8.99
N ASP A 91 -10.73 -3.87 -10.06
CA ASP A 91 -12.17 -3.74 -9.98
C ASP A 91 -12.82 -5.07 -10.30
N ILE A 92 -13.52 -5.62 -9.32
CA ILE A 92 -14.15 -6.93 -9.40
C ILE A 92 -15.66 -6.76 -9.26
N VAL A 93 -16.43 -7.34 -10.16
CA VAL A 93 -17.89 -7.50 -9.97
C VAL A 93 -18.22 -8.97 -9.83
N MET A 94 -18.78 -9.34 -8.69
CA MET A 94 -19.37 -10.67 -8.50
C MET A 94 -20.81 -10.63 -9.01
N SER A 95 -21.11 -11.41 -10.03
CA SER A 95 -22.45 -11.59 -10.58
C SER A 95 -23.00 -12.93 -10.10
N ILE A 96 -23.96 -12.87 -9.17
CA ILE A 96 -24.46 -14.02 -8.42
C ILE A 96 -25.87 -14.38 -8.89
N ASP A 97 -26.03 -15.63 -9.32
CA ASP A 97 -27.33 -16.25 -9.54
C ASP A 97 -28.07 -16.45 -8.21
N VAL A 98 -29.35 -16.05 -8.17
CA VAL A 98 -30.26 -16.24 -7.02
C VAL A 98 -31.57 -16.91 -7.43
N SER A 99 -31.58 -17.60 -8.57
CA SER A 99 -32.70 -18.43 -9.02
C SER A 99 -32.99 -19.60 -8.05
N GLY A 100 -34.14 -20.26 -8.23
CA GLY A 100 -34.56 -21.35 -7.35
C GLY A 100 -33.55 -22.51 -7.26
N SER A 101 -32.79 -22.77 -8.33
CA SER A 101 -31.76 -23.82 -8.35
C SER A 101 -30.66 -23.57 -7.31
N MET A 102 -30.37 -22.32 -6.96
CA MET A 102 -29.34 -21.96 -5.98
C MET A 102 -29.70 -22.34 -4.53
N LEU A 103 -30.94 -22.78 -4.28
CA LEU A 103 -31.36 -23.36 -3.00
C LEU A 103 -31.08 -24.87 -2.89
N THR A 104 -30.59 -25.51 -3.95
CA THR A 104 -30.23 -26.93 -3.98
C THR A 104 -29.16 -27.27 -2.93
N ARG A 105 -29.27 -28.46 -2.32
CA ARG A 105 -28.48 -28.88 -1.14
C ARG A 105 -27.33 -29.85 -1.44
N ASP A 106 -26.82 -29.83 -2.66
CA ASP A 106 -25.61 -30.57 -3.06
C ASP A 106 -24.32 -29.93 -2.50
N LEU A 107 -24.33 -28.63 -2.24
CA LEU A 107 -23.41 -27.95 -1.34
C LEU A 107 -24.10 -27.66 0.00
N LYS A 108 -23.35 -27.64 1.09
CA LYS A 108 -23.92 -27.44 2.44
C LYS A 108 -23.77 -25.98 2.89
N PRO A 109 -24.83 -25.35 3.46
CA PRO A 109 -26.19 -25.89 3.64
C PRO A 109 -27.04 -25.88 2.36
N ASN A 110 -26.80 -24.96 1.44
CA ASN A 110 -27.25 -24.95 0.05
C ASN A 110 -26.20 -24.20 -0.81
N ARG A 111 -26.36 -24.20 -2.14
CA ARG A 111 -25.41 -23.54 -3.07
C ARG A 111 -25.23 -22.05 -2.76
N LEU A 112 -26.31 -21.30 -2.55
CA LEU A 112 -26.26 -19.86 -2.28
C LEU A 112 -25.53 -19.51 -0.99
N GLU A 113 -25.84 -20.21 0.11
CA GLU A 113 -25.20 -19.97 1.41
C GLU A 113 -23.75 -20.46 1.44
N ALA A 114 -23.43 -21.55 0.74
CA ALA A 114 -22.05 -21.98 0.55
C ALA A 114 -21.25 -20.93 -0.24
N LEU A 115 -21.85 -20.37 -1.28
CA LEU A 115 -21.28 -19.30 -2.06
C LEU A 115 -21.04 -18.05 -1.22
N LYS A 116 -22.04 -17.57 -0.48
CA LYS A 116 -21.92 -16.37 0.38
C LYS A 116 -20.73 -16.47 1.32
N ARG A 117 -20.53 -17.63 1.97
CA ARG A 117 -19.38 -17.83 2.87
C ARG A 117 -18.05 -17.69 2.15
N VAL A 118 -17.86 -18.39 1.02
CA VAL A 118 -16.59 -18.34 0.29
C VAL A 118 -16.35 -16.99 -0.37
N ALA A 119 -17.41 -16.34 -0.87
CA ALA A 119 -17.33 -15.00 -1.42
C ALA A 119 -17.01 -13.95 -0.34
N SER A 120 -17.50 -14.09 0.89
CA SER A 120 -17.11 -13.24 2.01
C SER A 120 -15.62 -13.36 2.33
N ASP A 121 -15.10 -14.59 2.43
CA ASP A 121 -13.67 -14.83 2.65
C ASP A 121 -12.82 -14.20 1.53
N PHE A 122 -13.30 -14.28 0.27
CA PHE A 122 -12.63 -13.68 -0.88
C PHE A 122 -12.61 -12.15 -0.82
N VAL A 123 -13.71 -11.52 -0.37
CA VAL A 123 -13.80 -10.06 -0.19
C VAL A 123 -12.84 -9.58 0.91
N GLU A 124 -12.78 -10.30 2.03
CA GLU A 124 -11.90 -10.00 3.17
C GLU A 124 -10.41 -10.14 2.82
N ALA A 125 -10.06 -11.14 1.99
CA ALA A 125 -8.70 -11.38 1.55
C ALA A 125 -8.13 -10.27 0.64
N ARG A 126 -8.94 -9.30 0.20
CA ARG A 126 -8.58 -8.27 -0.78
C ARG A 126 -8.76 -6.84 -0.26
N PRO A 127 -7.95 -6.36 0.69
CA PRO A 127 -8.16 -5.06 1.33
C PRO A 127 -8.07 -3.86 0.36
N ASN A 128 -7.31 -3.98 -0.72
CA ASN A 128 -7.03 -2.87 -1.64
C ASN A 128 -7.93 -2.84 -2.89
N ASP A 129 -8.66 -3.92 -3.17
CA ASP A 129 -9.47 -4.04 -4.39
C ASP A 129 -10.85 -3.39 -4.22
N ARG A 130 -11.46 -2.97 -5.32
CA ARG A 130 -12.84 -2.50 -5.29
C ARG A 130 -13.76 -3.59 -5.78
N ILE A 131 -14.80 -3.90 -5.00
CA ILE A 131 -15.69 -5.02 -5.28
C ILE A 131 -17.11 -4.50 -5.38
N GLY A 132 -17.81 -4.91 -6.44
CA GLY A 132 -19.23 -4.69 -6.65
C GLY A 132 -20.00 -6.02 -6.66
N LEU A 133 -21.29 -5.93 -6.39
CA LEU A 133 -22.18 -7.08 -6.34
C LEU A 133 -23.37 -6.86 -7.26
N VAL A 134 -23.55 -7.80 -8.19
CA VAL A 134 -24.71 -7.91 -9.08
C VAL A 134 -25.42 -9.20 -8.73
N VAL A 135 -26.74 -9.13 -8.66
CA VAL A 135 -27.61 -10.27 -8.37
C VAL A 135 -28.53 -10.46 -9.56
N TYR A 136 -28.72 -11.71 -9.98
CA TYR A 136 -29.59 -12.00 -11.12
C TYR A 136 -30.36 -13.32 -10.97
N ALA A 137 -31.52 -13.38 -11.61
CA ALA A 137 -32.31 -14.55 -11.93
C ALA A 137 -32.81 -14.34 -13.37
N ALA A 138 -34.12 -14.32 -13.65
CA ALA A 138 -34.61 -13.90 -14.97
C ALA A 138 -34.29 -12.42 -15.30
N GLU A 139 -34.26 -11.58 -14.27
CA GLU A 139 -33.80 -10.19 -14.33
C GLU A 139 -32.54 -9.98 -13.49
N SER A 140 -31.85 -8.85 -13.66
CA SER A 140 -30.60 -8.55 -12.97
C SER A 140 -30.57 -7.12 -12.45
N TYR A 141 -30.00 -6.91 -11.27
CA TYR A 141 -29.77 -5.57 -10.72
C TYR A 141 -28.46 -5.49 -9.94
N THR A 142 -27.97 -4.25 -9.77
CA THR A 142 -26.78 -4.00 -8.95
C THR A 142 -27.18 -3.90 -7.49
N LYS A 143 -26.71 -4.84 -6.68
CA LYS A 143 -26.89 -4.82 -5.23
C LYS A 143 -25.98 -3.80 -4.56
N THR A 144 -24.73 -3.72 -5.02
CA THR A 144 -23.73 -2.78 -4.54
C THR A 144 -22.84 -2.32 -5.69
N PRO A 145 -22.72 -1.01 -5.93
CA PRO A 145 -21.72 -0.47 -6.85
C PRO A 145 -20.30 -0.87 -6.45
N VAL A 146 -19.36 -0.82 -7.39
CA VAL A 146 -17.96 -1.13 -7.12
C VAL A 146 -17.39 -0.15 -6.08
N THR A 147 -16.98 -0.67 -4.90
CA THR A 147 -16.50 0.13 -3.77
C THR A 147 -15.30 -0.53 -3.09
N SER A 148 -14.45 0.27 -2.46
CA SER A 148 -13.37 -0.22 -1.58
C SER A 148 -13.87 -0.56 -0.18
N ASP A 149 -15.09 -0.14 0.18
CA ASP A 149 -15.68 -0.41 1.49
C ASP A 149 -16.14 -1.88 1.60
N LYS A 150 -15.38 -2.68 2.34
CA LYS A 150 -15.65 -4.11 2.51
C LYS A 150 -16.86 -4.39 3.38
N ALA A 151 -17.13 -3.54 4.37
CA ALA A 151 -18.27 -3.73 5.25
C ALA A 151 -19.58 -3.66 4.45
N VAL A 152 -19.69 -2.68 3.55
CA VAL A 152 -20.86 -2.54 2.67
C VAL A 152 -21.03 -3.73 1.74
N VAL A 153 -19.93 -4.24 1.16
CA VAL A 153 -19.98 -5.42 0.28
C VAL A 153 -20.36 -6.68 1.05
N LEU A 154 -19.81 -6.89 2.24
CA LEU A 154 -20.11 -8.04 3.11
C LEU A 154 -21.56 -8.02 3.58
N ASP A 155 -22.07 -6.87 4.03
CA ASP A 155 -23.47 -6.71 4.40
C ASP A 155 -24.40 -6.97 3.21
N ALA A 156 -24.05 -6.43 2.04
CA ALA A 156 -24.81 -6.65 0.83
C ALA A 156 -24.86 -8.13 0.45
N LEU A 157 -23.71 -8.82 0.49
CA LEU A 157 -23.59 -10.26 0.22
C LEU A 157 -24.40 -11.09 1.22
N ASN A 158 -24.30 -10.78 2.52
CA ASN A 158 -25.07 -11.44 3.57
C ASN A 158 -26.59 -11.24 3.42
N SER A 159 -27.01 -10.09 2.91
CA SER A 159 -28.41 -9.77 2.63
C SER A 159 -28.96 -10.44 1.35
N VAL A 160 -28.10 -11.04 0.52
CA VAL A 160 -28.55 -11.79 -0.66
C VAL A 160 -29.32 -13.02 -0.19
N LYS A 161 -30.53 -13.13 -0.70
CA LYS A 161 -31.45 -14.24 -0.48
C LYS A 161 -32.22 -14.48 -1.77
N TYR A 162 -32.73 -15.69 -1.92
CA TYR A 162 -33.75 -15.98 -2.92
C TYR A 162 -34.94 -15.03 -2.69
N ASP A 163 -35.33 -14.31 -3.73
CA ASP A 163 -36.44 -13.36 -3.71
C ASP A 163 -37.48 -13.77 -4.75
N GLN A 164 -38.71 -14.01 -4.32
CA GLN A 164 -39.83 -14.35 -5.22
C GLN A 164 -40.21 -13.19 -6.13
N LEU A 165 -39.77 -11.96 -5.82
CA LEU A 165 -39.99 -10.78 -6.67
C LEU A 165 -39.19 -10.86 -7.97
N LEU A 166 -38.03 -11.54 -7.95
CA LEU A 166 -37.33 -11.86 -9.18
C LEU A 166 -38.07 -13.02 -9.84
N GLN A 167 -38.51 -12.83 -11.08
CA GLN A 167 -39.09 -13.92 -11.86
C GLN A 167 -38.12 -15.10 -11.87
N ASP A 168 -38.65 -16.30 -11.63
CA ASP A 168 -37.84 -17.51 -11.59
C ASP A 168 -37.21 -17.79 -12.96
N GLY A 169 -36.05 -18.43 -12.92
CA GLY A 169 -35.21 -18.69 -14.09
C GLY A 169 -33.84 -18.01 -14.02
N THR A 170 -33.00 -18.34 -14.99
CA THR A 170 -31.57 -18.04 -15.02
C THR A 170 -31.25 -17.25 -16.27
N GLY A 171 -31.06 -15.93 -16.12
CA GLY A 171 -30.67 -14.99 -17.15
C GLY A 171 -29.19 -14.63 -17.06
N ILE A 172 -28.33 -15.56 -17.50
CA ILE A 172 -26.86 -15.40 -17.46
C ILE A 172 -26.44 -14.14 -18.24
N GLY A 173 -27.04 -13.91 -19.41
CA GLY A 173 -26.72 -12.73 -20.23
C GLY A 173 -27.11 -11.42 -19.56
N MET A 174 -28.23 -11.40 -18.81
CA MET A 174 -28.66 -10.23 -18.04
C MET A 174 -27.67 -9.92 -16.90
N GLY A 175 -27.31 -10.94 -16.11
CA GLY A 175 -26.33 -10.82 -15.03
C GLY A 175 -24.97 -10.36 -15.53
N LEU A 176 -24.50 -10.92 -16.65
CA LEU A 176 -23.23 -10.53 -17.27
C LEU A 176 -23.29 -9.10 -17.83
N ALA A 177 -24.33 -8.73 -18.56
CA ALA A 177 -24.49 -7.39 -19.12
C ALA A 177 -24.55 -6.31 -18.03
N THR A 178 -25.25 -6.57 -16.94
CA THR A 178 -25.30 -5.65 -15.78
C THR A 178 -23.93 -5.50 -15.14
N ALA A 179 -23.18 -6.59 -14.97
CA ALA A 179 -21.82 -6.55 -14.44
C ALA A 179 -20.87 -5.77 -15.36
N VAL A 180 -20.95 -5.99 -16.68
CA VAL A 180 -20.19 -5.20 -17.68
C VAL A 180 -20.54 -3.72 -17.58
N ASN A 181 -21.81 -3.37 -17.46
CA ASN A 181 -22.26 -1.99 -17.31
C ASN A 181 -21.82 -1.34 -15.98
N ARG A 182 -21.37 -2.10 -14.98
CA ARG A 182 -20.73 -1.57 -13.76
C ARG A 182 -19.24 -1.34 -13.91
N LEU A 183 -18.57 -2.03 -14.83
CA LEU A 183 -17.12 -1.95 -15.02
C LEU A 183 -16.68 -1.15 -16.26
N LYS A 184 -17.58 -0.90 -17.23
CA LYS A 184 -17.25 -0.24 -18.49
C LYS A 184 -16.58 1.13 -18.30
N ASP A 185 -17.02 1.90 -17.30
CA ASP A 185 -16.52 3.25 -17.01
C ASP A 185 -15.41 3.24 -15.93
N SER A 186 -14.97 2.06 -15.49
CA SER A 186 -13.90 1.97 -14.51
C SER A 186 -12.54 2.36 -15.10
N LYS A 187 -11.79 3.14 -14.33
CA LYS A 187 -10.41 3.55 -14.62
C LYS A 187 -9.36 2.56 -14.10
N ALA A 188 -9.77 1.45 -13.49
CA ALA A 188 -8.85 0.43 -13.01
C ALA A 188 -8.10 -0.23 -14.17
N LYS A 189 -6.82 -0.55 -13.96
CA LYS A 189 -5.98 -1.24 -14.97
C LYS A 189 -6.49 -2.65 -15.26
N SER A 190 -6.95 -3.37 -14.24
CA SER A 190 -7.57 -4.69 -14.38
C SER A 190 -9.05 -4.62 -13.97
N LYS A 191 -9.90 -5.23 -14.78
CA LYS A 191 -11.36 -5.31 -14.61
C LYS A 191 -11.79 -6.76 -14.76
N VAL A 192 -12.49 -7.26 -13.74
CA VAL A 192 -12.81 -8.69 -13.63
C VAL A 192 -14.27 -8.87 -13.26
N ILE A 193 -14.94 -9.79 -13.94
CA ILE A 193 -16.27 -10.28 -13.56
C ILE A 193 -16.11 -11.72 -13.09
N ILE A 194 -16.66 -12.03 -11.93
CA ILE A 194 -16.80 -13.40 -11.45
C ILE A 194 -18.29 -13.74 -11.61
N LEU A 195 -18.60 -14.52 -12.63
CA LEU A 195 -19.95 -14.96 -12.97
C LEU A 195 -20.22 -16.32 -12.32
N LEU A 196 -21.24 -16.37 -11.47
CA LEU A 196 -21.57 -17.54 -10.68
C LEU A 196 -22.96 -18.02 -11.03
N THR A 197 -23.06 -19.25 -11.54
CA THR A 197 -24.34 -19.87 -11.91
C THR A 197 -24.29 -21.37 -11.66
N ASP A 198 -25.46 -21.95 -11.49
CA ASP A 198 -25.64 -23.37 -11.23
C ASP A 198 -26.56 -24.06 -12.25
N GLY A 199 -26.95 -23.35 -13.31
CA GLY A 199 -28.00 -23.76 -14.23
C GLY A 199 -27.74 -23.38 -15.69
N VAL A 200 -28.76 -23.62 -16.50
CA VAL A 200 -28.77 -23.32 -17.94
C VAL A 200 -29.47 -21.99 -18.15
N ASN A 201 -28.95 -21.17 -19.06
CA ASN A 201 -29.62 -19.93 -19.44
C ASN A 201 -30.97 -20.24 -20.10
N ASN A 202 -32.07 -19.96 -19.39
CA ASN A 202 -33.44 -20.25 -19.84
C ASN A 202 -34.36 -19.03 -19.81
N SER A 203 -33.88 -17.90 -19.29
CA SER A 203 -34.61 -16.65 -19.15
C SER A 203 -33.75 -15.46 -19.59
N GLY A 204 -34.38 -14.29 -19.68
CA GLY A 204 -33.71 -13.04 -20.04
C GLY A 204 -33.71 -12.74 -21.54
N PHE A 205 -33.49 -11.47 -21.87
CA PHE A 205 -33.57 -10.95 -23.25
C PHE A 205 -32.20 -10.80 -23.93
N ILE A 206 -31.11 -10.94 -23.17
CA ILE A 206 -29.74 -10.78 -23.66
C ILE A 206 -29.10 -12.15 -23.78
N ASP A 207 -28.56 -12.43 -24.97
CA ASP A 207 -27.78 -13.64 -25.20
C ASP A 207 -26.44 -13.59 -24.41
N PRO A 208 -26.07 -14.66 -23.66
CA PRO A 208 -24.84 -14.66 -22.87
C PRO A 208 -23.55 -14.52 -23.69
N ARG A 209 -23.53 -15.01 -24.94
CA ARG A 209 -22.36 -14.88 -25.85
C ARG A 209 -22.21 -13.43 -26.27
N MET A 210 -23.32 -12.76 -26.62
CA MET A 210 -23.31 -11.32 -26.92
C MET A 210 -22.81 -10.49 -25.73
N ALA A 211 -23.28 -10.78 -24.51
CA ALA A 211 -22.80 -10.11 -23.31
C ALA A 211 -21.28 -10.33 -23.08
N SER A 212 -20.76 -11.51 -23.44
CA SER A 212 -19.33 -11.81 -23.37
C SER A 212 -18.50 -11.07 -24.42
N ASP A 213 -19.03 -10.86 -25.63
CA ASP A 213 -18.38 -10.06 -26.66
C ASP A 213 -18.24 -8.59 -26.22
N ILE A 214 -19.28 -8.05 -25.58
CA ILE A 214 -19.25 -6.71 -25.01
C ILE A 214 -18.21 -6.64 -23.88
N ALA A 215 -18.14 -7.66 -23.01
CA ALA A 215 -17.13 -7.71 -21.95
C ALA A 215 -15.70 -7.69 -22.52
N ARG A 216 -15.44 -8.46 -23.59
CA ARG A 216 -14.16 -8.49 -24.30
C ARG A 216 -13.80 -7.12 -24.87
N GLU A 217 -14.75 -6.45 -25.51
CA GLU A 217 -14.54 -5.12 -26.10
C GLU A 217 -14.12 -4.08 -25.05
N TYR A 218 -14.67 -4.15 -23.85
CA TYR A 218 -14.27 -3.29 -22.73
C TYR A 218 -13.02 -3.78 -21.98
N GLY A 219 -12.34 -4.84 -22.45
CA GLY A 219 -11.18 -5.42 -21.79
C GLY A 219 -11.48 -5.94 -20.38
N ILE A 220 -12.68 -6.51 -20.19
CA ILE A 220 -13.13 -7.08 -18.92
C ILE A 220 -13.00 -8.60 -19.00
N LYS A 221 -12.24 -9.19 -18.08
CA LYS A 221 -12.10 -10.65 -18.00
C LYS A 221 -13.27 -11.27 -17.27
N VAL A 222 -13.82 -12.37 -17.77
CA VAL A 222 -14.94 -13.08 -17.11
C VAL A 222 -14.49 -14.45 -16.63
N TYR A 223 -14.40 -14.61 -15.32
CA TYR A 223 -14.24 -15.92 -14.68
C TYR A 223 -15.63 -16.51 -14.41
N THR A 224 -15.91 -17.67 -14.99
CA THR A 224 -17.19 -18.34 -14.83
C THR A 224 -17.05 -19.51 -13.86
N ILE A 225 -17.87 -19.55 -12.81
CA ILE A 225 -17.87 -20.60 -11.79
C ILE A 225 -19.20 -21.34 -11.84
N GLY A 226 -19.17 -22.58 -12.33
CA GLY A 226 -20.32 -23.49 -12.30
C GLY A 226 -20.44 -24.11 -10.92
N ILE A 227 -21.54 -23.88 -10.21
CA ILE A 227 -21.75 -24.40 -8.85
C ILE A 227 -22.68 -25.61 -8.90
N GLY A 228 -22.25 -26.70 -8.28
CA GLY A 228 -23.08 -27.87 -8.06
C GLY A 228 -22.63 -29.13 -8.78
N THR A 229 -23.27 -30.24 -8.44
CA THR A 229 -23.08 -31.55 -9.07
C THR A 229 -23.97 -31.68 -10.31
N THR A 230 -23.69 -32.67 -11.15
CA THR A 230 -24.57 -33.08 -12.26
C THR A 230 -25.23 -34.39 -11.84
N GLY A 231 -26.53 -34.54 -12.06
CA GLY A 231 -27.30 -35.72 -11.66
C GLY A 231 -28.44 -35.37 -10.73
N MET A 232 -28.78 -36.26 -9.79
CA MET A 232 -29.89 -36.04 -8.87
C MET A 232 -29.44 -35.30 -7.61
N ALA A 233 -30.08 -34.18 -7.30
CA ALA A 233 -29.82 -33.39 -6.10
C ALA A 233 -31.12 -32.94 -5.42
N GLU A 234 -31.09 -32.80 -4.09
CA GLU A 234 -32.20 -32.26 -3.31
C GLU A 234 -32.41 -30.78 -3.63
N SER A 235 -33.43 -30.51 -4.44
CA SER A 235 -33.75 -29.20 -4.99
C SER A 235 -35.14 -28.77 -4.51
N PRO A 236 -35.41 -27.46 -4.35
CA PRO A 236 -36.72 -26.99 -3.92
C PRO A 236 -37.78 -27.33 -4.97
N TYR A 237 -38.88 -27.96 -4.55
CA TYR A 237 -39.98 -28.37 -5.43
C TYR A 237 -41.23 -27.51 -5.22
N ALA A 238 -41.55 -27.19 -3.97
CA ALA A 238 -42.72 -26.40 -3.61
C ALA A 238 -42.49 -25.68 -2.29
N ILE A 239 -43.34 -24.70 -1.99
CA ILE A 239 -43.40 -24.08 -0.67
C ILE A 239 -44.54 -24.76 0.09
N GLY A 240 -44.21 -25.34 1.24
CA GLY A 240 -45.17 -26.01 2.10
C GLY A 240 -46.15 -25.01 2.75
N PRO A 241 -47.25 -25.50 3.35
CA PRO A 241 -48.22 -24.65 4.05
C PRO A 241 -47.61 -23.85 5.22
N ASN A 242 -46.47 -24.30 5.74
CA ASN A 242 -45.68 -23.63 6.78
C ASN A 242 -44.74 -22.54 6.24
N GLY A 243 -44.72 -22.29 4.93
CA GLY A 243 -43.82 -21.34 4.28
C GLY A 243 -42.39 -21.86 4.04
N GLU A 244 -42.10 -23.13 4.36
CA GLU A 244 -40.78 -23.72 4.13
C GLU A 244 -40.68 -24.41 2.78
N PHE A 245 -39.48 -24.45 2.21
CA PHE A 245 -39.25 -25.20 0.98
C PHE A 245 -39.33 -26.71 1.21
N VAL A 246 -40.15 -27.38 0.42
CA VAL A 246 -40.21 -28.84 0.29
C VAL A 246 -39.20 -29.25 -0.76
N TYR A 247 -38.27 -30.14 -0.38
CA TYR A 247 -37.20 -30.61 -1.27
C TYR A 247 -37.56 -31.95 -1.89
N ARG A 248 -37.12 -32.15 -3.13
CA ARG A 248 -37.19 -33.45 -3.81
C ARG A 248 -35.88 -33.68 -4.58
N MET A 249 -35.52 -34.95 -4.75
CA MET A 249 -34.45 -35.31 -5.68
C MET A 249 -34.90 -34.98 -7.10
N MET A 250 -34.24 -34.01 -7.72
CA MET A 250 -34.48 -33.58 -9.09
C MET A 250 -33.17 -33.62 -9.87
N GLN A 251 -33.27 -33.81 -11.18
CA GLN A 251 -32.11 -33.76 -12.07
C GLN A 251 -31.64 -32.31 -12.18
N VAL A 252 -30.36 -32.08 -11.88
CA VAL A 252 -29.68 -30.79 -12.02
C VAL A 252 -28.62 -30.89 -13.11
N GLU A 253 -28.62 -29.89 -13.99
CA GLU A 253 -27.73 -29.80 -15.13
C GLU A 253 -27.11 -28.39 -15.20
N ILE A 254 -25.90 -28.32 -15.74
CA ILE A 254 -25.15 -27.07 -15.88
C ILE A 254 -24.60 -27.03 -17.30
N ASP A 255 -24.80 -25.91 -17.99
CA ASP A 255 -24.25 -25.69 -19.32
C ASP A 255 -22.76 -25.31 -19.26
N GLU A 256 -21.91 -26.31 -19.06
CA GLU A 256 -20.46 -26.09 -19.02
C GLU A 256 -19.90 -25.57 -20.34
N GLN A 257 -20.54 -25.87 -21.48
CA GLN A 257 -20.05 -25.47 -22.79
C GLN A 257 -20.18 -23.96 -22.94
N LEU A 258 -21.35 -23.42 -22.62
CA LEU A 258 -21.59 -21.98 -22.59
C LEU A 258 -20.62 -21.27 -21.66
N MET A 259 -20.45 -21.76 -20.42
CA MET A 259 -19.54 -21.12 -19.46
C MET A 259 -18.09 -21.10 -19.94
N LYS A 260 -17.60 -22.22 -20.49
CA LYS A 260 -16.26 -22.30 -21.08
C LYS A 260 -16.10 -21.32 -22.24
N GLU A 261 -17.14 -21.12 -23.03
CA GLU A 261 -17.12 -20.19 -24.14
C GLU A 261 -17.01 -18.73 -23.68
N ILE A 262 -17.85 -18.27 -22.74
CA ILE A 262 -17.77 -16.89 -22.26
C ILE A 262 -16.43 -16.62 -21.55
N ALA A 263 -15.91 -17.58 -20.78
CA ALA A 263 -14.59 -17.46 -20.17
C ALA A 263 -13.47 -17.35 -21.22
N ARG A 264 -13.47 -18.23 -22.23
CA ARG A 264 -12.47 -18.18 -23.32
C ARG A 264 -12.56 -16.90 -24.14
N ASN A 265 -13.77 -16.41 -24.38
CA ASN A 265 -13.97 -15.20 -25.18
C ASN A 265 -13.43 -13.94 -24.51
N THR A 266 -13.23 -13.96 -23.19
CA THR A 266 -12.86 -12.78 -22.39
C THR A 266 -11.50 -12.93 -21.71
N ASP A 267 -10.66 -13.86 -22.17
CA ASP A 267 -9.37 -14.19 -21.55
C ASP A 267 -9.47 -14.59 -20.05
N GLY A 268 -10.64 -15.08 -19.64
CA GLY A 268 -10.90 -15.63 -18.32
C GLY A 268 -10.71 -17.14 -18.26
N ARG A 269 -11.18 -17.74 -17.16
CA ARG A 269 -11.16 -19.20 -16.95
C ARG A 269 -12.49 -19.72 -16.42
N TYR A 270 -12.85 -20.92 -16.86
CA TYR A 270 -13.98 -21.67 -16.33
C TYR A 270 -13.54 -22.56 -15.19
N PHE A 271 -14.32 -22.57 -14.12
CA PHE A 271 -14.13 -23.40 -12.94
C PHE A 271 -15.41 -24.15 -12.59
N ARG A 272 -15.25 -25.37 -12.06
CA ARG A 272 -16.37 -26.21 -11.61
C ARG A 272 -16.26 -26.50 -10.11
N ALA A 273 -17.21 -25.99 -9.33
CA ALA A 273 -17.28 -26.18 -7.89
C ALA A 273 -18.31 -27.28 -7.54
N LYS A 274 -17.84 -28.49 -7.20
CA LYS A 274 -18.70 -29.63 -6.82
C LYS A 274 -18.99 -29.69 -5.32
N ASN A 275 -18.16 -29.02 -4.51
CA ASN A 275 -18.26 -28.98 -3.06
C ASN A 275 -17.65 -27.67 -2.52
N ASN A 276 -17.89 -27.36 -1.25
CA ASN A 276 -17.41 -26.13 -0.60
C ASN A 276 -15.88 -25.96 -0.67
N GLN A 277 -15.11 -27.06 -0.58
CA GLN A 277 -13.65 -27.01 -0.61
C GLN A 277 -13.12 -26.65 -2.00
N SER A 278 -13.71 -27.23 -3.06
CA SER A 278 -13.41 -26.88 -4.45
C SER A 278 -13.78 -25.42 -4.75
N LEU A 279 -14.91 -24.94 -4.23
CA LEU A 279 -15.31 -23.54 -4.37
C LEU A 279 -14.27 -22.61 -3.76
N LYS A 280 -13.81 -22.90 -2.53
CA LYS A 280 -12.74 -22.14 -1.89
C LYS A 280 -11.44 -22.16 -2.68
N ALA A 281 -11.02 -23.33 -3.16
CA ALA A 281 -9.79 -23.46 -3.96
C ALA A 281 -9.83 -22.64 -5.27
N ILE A 282 -11.01 -22.54 -5.90
CA ILE A 282 -11.22 -21.72 -7.11
C ILE A 282 -11.01 -20.24 -6.81
N TYR A 283 -11.61 -19.73 -5.72
CA TYR A 283 -11.40 -18.34 -5.31
C TYR A 283 -9.93 -18.07 -4.93
N ASP A 284 -9.26 -19.03 -4.28
CA ASP A 284 -7.82 -18.95 -3.99
C ASP A 284 -6.97 -18.93 -5.29
N GLU A 285 -7.38 -19.63 -6.35
CA GLU A 285 -6.72 -19.57 -7.66
C GLU A 285 -6.95 -18.23 -8.36
N ILE A 286 -8.19 -17.74 -8.41
CA ILE A 286 -8.52 -16.41 -8.93
C ILE A 286 -7.70 -15.34 -8.22
N ASN A 287 -7.52 -15.50 -6.89
CA ASN A 287 -6.72 -14.58 -6.11
C ASN A 287 -5.27 -14.46 -6.62
N LYS A 288 -4.66 -15.59 -6.99
CA LYS A 288 -3.29 -15.63 -7.52
C LYS A 288 -3.19 -15.06 -8.93
N LEU A 289 -4.21 -15.30 -9.76
CA LEU A 289 -4.23 -14.80 -11.14
C LEU A 289 -4.39 -13.28 -11.20
N GLU A 290 -5.20 -12.72 -10.32
CA GLU A 290 -5.52 -11.29 -10.26
C GLU A 290 -4.85 -10.64 -9.06
N THR A 291 -3.52 -10.53 -9.10
CA THR A 291 -2.74 -9.92 -8.01
C THR A 291 -2.66 -8.40 -8.21
N THR A 292 -2.94 -7.66 -7.14
CA THR A 292 -2.79 -6.20 -7.11
C THR A 292 -1.32 -5.82 -6.98
N GLU A 293 -0.80 -5.08 -7.96
CA GLU A 293 0.57 -4.54 -7.89
C GLU A 293 0.61 -3.41 -6.85
N ILE A 294 1.36 -3.64 -5.77
CA ILE A 294 1.64 -2.62 -4.75
C ILE A 294 2.92 -1.89 -5.16
N GLU A 295 2.81 -0.67 -5.67
CA GLU A 295 3.96 0.20 -5.89
C GLU A 295 4.29 0.93 -4.58
N GLU A 296 5.36 0.52 -3.90
CA GLU A 296 5.87 1.26 -2.75
C GLU A 296 6.65 2.50 -3.20
N GLN A 297 6.04 3.68 -3.07
CA GLN A 297 6.78 4.94 -3.16
C GLN A 297 7.47 5.25 -1.84
N LYS A 298 8.81 5.17 -1.82
CA LYS A 298 9.61 5.54 -0.65
C LYS A 298 9.87 7.05 -0.65
N PHE A 299 9.35 7.75 0.35
CA PHE A 299 9.66 9.16 0.55
C PHE A 299 10.80 9.29 1.56
N TYR A 300 11.92 9.87 1.11
CA TYR A 300 13.05 10.19 1.96
C TYR A 300 12.85 11.59 2.52
N ASN A 301 12.66 11.70 3.84
CA ASN A 301 12.65 13.00 4.50
C ASN A 301 14.02 13.23 5.14
N TYR A 302 14.72 14.26 4.66
CA TYR A 302 16.04 14.64 5.14
C TYR A 302 15.90 15.75 6.17
N ASP A 303 16.23 15.48 7.43
CA ASP A 303 16.25 16.48 8.49
C ASP A 303 17.69 16.96 8.75
N GLU A 304 17.88 18.28 8.65
CA GLU A 304 19.20 18.91 8.71
C GLU A 304 19.63 19.22 10.16
N ARG A 305 20.70 18.55 10.62
CA ARG A 305 21.21 18.65 12.00
C ARG A 305 22.47 19.51 12.14
N PHE A 306 22.85 20.27 11.11
CA PHE A 306 24.08 21.09 11.13
C PHE A 306 23.96 22.37 11.99
N ARG A 307 22.75 22.89 12.19
CA ARG A 307 22.47 24.15 12.90
C ARG A 307 23.11 24.27 14.30
N PRO A 308 22.98 23.28 15.23
CA PRO A 308 23.60 23.38 16.55
C PRO A 308 25.14 23.48 16.48
N PHE A 309 25.77 22.78 15.55
CA PHE A 309 27.23 22.84 15.37
C PHE A 309 27.68 24.19 14.83
N ALA A 310 26.93 24.76 13.87
CA ALA A 310 27.21 26.10 13.35
C ALA A 310 27.05 27.19 14.42
N ILE A 311 26.01 27.11 15.25
CA ILE A 311 25.78 28.04 16.37
C ILE A 311 26.89 27.92 17.41
N ALA A 312 27.28 26.70 17.78
CA ALA A 312 28.39 26.46 18.72
C ALA A 312 29.72 27.04 18.20
N ALA A 313 30.03 26.85 16.92
CA ALA A 313 31.21 27.45 16.29
C ALA A 313 31.18 28.98 16.33
N GLY A 314 30.03 29.58 16.00
CA GLY A 314 29.83 31.04 16.05
C GLY A 314 30.01 31.62 17.46
N LEU A 315 29.44 30.97 18.48
CA LEU A 315 29.58 31.40 19.88
C LEU A 315 31.03 31.32 20.36
N LEU A 316 31.75 30.25 20.00
CA LEU A 316 33.16 30.08 20.37
C LEU A 316 34.06 31.15 19.73
N LEU A 317 33.83 31.50 18.45
CA LEU A 317 34.56 32.58 17.78
C LEU A 317 34.25 33.95 18.41
N LEU A 318 32.98 34.20 18.73
CA LEU A 318 32.58 35.46 19.35
C LEU A 318 33.22 35.61 20.74
N LEU A 319 33.23 34.53 21.53
CA LEU A 319 33.88 34.48 22.84
C LEU A 319 35.40 34.66 22.72
N GLU A 320 36.04 34.08 21.71
CA GLU A 320 37.45 34.31 21.40
C GLU A 320 37.74 35.80 21.13
N VAL A 321 36.95 36.43 20.25
CA VAL A 321 37.12 37.84 19.87
C VAL A 321 36.89 38.77 21.07
N LEU A 322 35.87 38.51 21.88
CA LEU A 322 35.60 39.30 23.09
C LEU A 322 36.73 39.20 24.10
N LEU A 323 37.20 37.98 24.41
CA LEU A 323 38.29 37.78 25.36
C LEU A 323 39.59 38.40 24.86
N LYS A 324 39.85 38.33 23.55
CA LYS A 324 41.01 38.99 22.93
C LYS A 324 40.95 40.51 23.06
N ASN A 325 39.78 41.11 22.87
CA ASN A 325 39.61 42.58 22.84
C ASN A 325 39.40 43.22 24.22
N THR A 326 38.98 42.46 25.23
CA THR A 326 38.73 42.94 26.60
C THR A 326 39.83 42.53 27.58
N VAL A 327 40.03 41.22 27.77
CA VAL A 327 40.88 40.65 28.83
C VAL A 327 42.33 40.52 28.39
N PHE A 328 42.57 40.09 27.14
CA PHE A 328 43.90 39.86 26.59
C PHE A 328 44.32 40.95 25.61
N ARG A 329 43.96 42.22 25.90
CA ARG A 329 44.39 43.37 25.09
C ARG A 329 45.91 43.34 24.92
N SER A 330 46.33 43.15 23.67
CA SER A 330 47.73 43.33 23.28
C SER A 330 47.97 44.82 23.17
N PHE A 331 48.90 45.35 23.97
CA PHE A 331 49.37 46.73 23.88
C PHE A 331 50.53 46.81 22.88
N ILE A 332 50.28 46.33 21.64
CA ILE A 332 51.14 46.51 20.46
C ILE A 332 50.22 46.60 19.26
#